data_AF-A0A9D4B731-F1
#
_entry.id   AF-A0A9D4B731-F1
#
_cell.length_a   1.000
_cell.length_b   1.000
_cell.length_c   1.000
_cell.angle_alpha   90.00
_cell.angle_beta   90.00
_cell.angle_gamma   90.00
#
_symmetry.space_group_name_H-M   'P 1'
#
loop_
_entity.id
_entity.type
_entity.pdbx_description
1 polymer ?
#
loop_
_entity_poly.entity_id
_entity_poly.type
_entity_poly.pdbx_seq_one_letter_code
_entity_poly.pdbx_strand_id
1 'polypeptide(L)'
;MLRQDSNDDTEDVSLFDADEEVSTRSKKSKIRHPVASFFHLFFRVSAIVVYLLCELISSSFIACMVSIILLLSCDFWAVKNVTGRLMVGLRWWNQVDDDGKSHWVFEARKASAQGKKVSSEAESRIFWLGLVTCPVIWVIFAFSALFSFKVKWLAVVTMGVVLQGANLYGYIKCKVGRRTNLTSMATSYLGRQFLRQTVVKDDQAES
;
A
#
# COMPACT_ATOMS: atom_id res chain seq x y z
N MET A 1 32.51 -65.36 -35.28
CA MET A 1 32.74 -64.72 -33.96
C MET A 1 31.64 -63.70 -33.80
N LEU A 2 30.54 -64.00 -33.12
CA LEU A 2 30.30 -64.11 -31.67
C LEU A 2 29.38 -62.94 -31.29
N ARG A 3 28.21 -63.36 -30.81
CA ARG A 3 27.07 -62.60 -30.33
C ARG A 3 27.38 -62.11 -28.92
N GLN A 4 27.09 -60.86 -28.58
CA GLN A 4 26.76 -60.48 -27.20
C GLN A 4 25.98 -59.16 -27.18
N ASP A 5 24.75 -59.26 -26.67
CA ASP A 5 23.85 -58.16 -26.34
C ASP A 5 24.37 -57.36 -25.15
N SER A 6 24.13 -56.04 -25.14
CA SER A 6 23.99 -55.26 -23.92
C SER A 6 23.08 -54.06 -24.18
N ASN A 7 21.88 -54.13 -23.62
CA ASN A 7 20.96 -53.01 -23.40
C ASN A 7 21.65 -51.90 -22.59
N ASP A 8 21.44 -50.65 -22.97
CA ASP A 8 21.34 -49.54 -22.01
C ASP A 8 20.46 -48.42 -22.59
N ASP A 9 19.63 -47.89 -21.71
CA ASP A 9 18.42 -47.12 -21.93
C ASP A 9 18.69 -45.63 -22.18
N THR A 10 17.91 -44.96 -23.04
CA THR A 10 17.18 -43.72 -22.66
C THR A 10 16.29 -43.16 -23.80
N GLU A 11 15.00 -43.45 -23.68
CA GLU A 11 13.88 -42.50 -23.60
C GLU A 11 13.77 -41.34 -24.61
N ASP A 12 12.98 -41.60 -25.66
CA ASP A 12 11.76 -40.87 -26.04
C ASP A 12 11.61 -39.41 -25.56
N VAL A 13 12.00 -38.46 -26.41
CA VAL A 13 11.63 -37.04 -26.27
C VAL A 13 10.22 -36.83 -26.83
N SER A 14 9.21 -37.35 -26.12
CA SER A 14 7.83 -36.92 -26.22
C SER A 14 7.54 -35.88 -25.13
N LEU A 15 8.07 -34.66 -25.30
CA LEU A 15 7.84 -33.53 -24.38
C LEU A 15 6.66 -32.64 -24.86
N PHE A 16 5.63 -33.27 -25.42
CA PHE A 16 4.36 -32.65 -25.79
C PHE A 16 3.29 -33.73 -25.67
N ASP A 17 2.83 -34.00 -24.44
CA ASP A 17 1.44 -33.72 -24.09
C ASP A 17 1.17 -34.01 -22.60
N ALA A 18 0.27 -33.20 -22.05
CA ALA A 18 -0.58 -33.51 -20.91
C ALA A 18 0.07 -34.00 -19.60
N ASP A 19 0.36 -33.05 -18.71
CA ASP A 19 0.00 -33.23 -17.30
C ASP A 19 -0.51 -31.92 -16.68
N GLU A 20 -1.84 -31.95 -16.51
CA GLU A 20 -2.61 -31.46 -15.37
C GLU A 20 -2.76 -29.97 -15.05
N GLU A 21 -3.98 -29.52 -15.35
CA GLU A 21 -4.79 -28.60 -14.58
C GLU A 21 -4.90 -28.92 -13.07
N VAL A 22 -3.85 -28.85 -12.24
CA VAL A 22 -4.04 -28.74 -10.77
C VAL A 22 -2.96 -27.87 -10.13
N SER A 23 -3.19 -26.57 -10.12
CA SER A 23 -3.33 -25.83 -8.86
C SER A 23 -3.30 -24.33 -9.18
N THR A 24 -4.42 -23.70 -8.88
CA THR A 24 -4.48 -22.46 -8.11
C THR A 24 -3.40 -22.43 -7.03
N ARG A 25 -2.12 -22.26 -7.42
CA ARG A 25 -1.06 -21.88 -6.52
C ARG A 25 -1.26 -20.40 -6.25
N SER A 26 -2.32 -20.13 -5.48
CA SER A 26 -2.38 -19.08 -4.48
C SER A 26 -0.94 -18.79 -4.10
N LYS A 27 -0.40 -17.71 -4.67
CA LYS A 27 0.89 -17.17 -4.26
C LYS A 27 0.66 -16.82 -2.81
N LYS A 28 0.88 -17.79 -1.91
CA LYS A 28 0.75 -17.63 -0.45
C LYS A 28 1.53 -16.38 -0.16
N SER A 29 0.79 -15.32 0.09
CA SER A 29 1.29 -13.98 0.19
C SER A 29 2.00 -13.93 1.52
N LYS A 30 3.27 -14.33 1.51
CA LYS A 30 4.09 -14.47 2.70
C LYS A 30 4.13 -13.10 3.36
N ILE A 31 3.41 -12.97 4.47
CA ILE A 31 3.35 -11.73 5.25
C ILE A 31 4.74 -11.61 5.88
N ARG A 32 5.48 -10.57 5.49
CA ARG A 32 6.87 -10.36 5.84
C ARG A 32 7.02 -9.62 7.18
N HIS A 33 5.99 -8.88 7.56
CA HIS A 33 5.83 -8.07 8.75
C HIS A 33 4.41 -8.26 9.35
N PRO A 34 4.04 -9.47 9.80
CA PRO A 34 2.71 -9.75 10.36
C PRO A 34 2.40 -8.89 11.58
N VAL A 35 3.44 -8.55 12.36
CA VAL A 35 3.37 -7.66 13.51
C VAL A 35 2.96 -6.24 13.10
N ALA A 36 3.46 -5.71 11.98
CA ALA A 36 3.10 -4.36 11.52
C ALA A 36 1.65 -4.28 11.03
N SER A 37 1.16 -5.32 10.36
CA SER A 37 -0.26 -5.41 9.97
C SER A 37 -1.18 -5.59 11.18
N PHE A 38 -0.77 -6.37 12.17
CA PHE A 38 -1.51 -6.52 13.42
C PHE A 38 -1.63 -5.19 14.17
N PHE A 39 -0.51 -4.49 14.41
CA PHE A 39 -0.56 -3.19 15.09
C PHE A 39 -1.36 -2.14 14.32
N HIS A 40 -1.31 -2.16 12.99
CA HIS A 40 -2.11 -1.26 12.15
C HIS A 40 -3.62 -1.47 12.33
N LEU A 41 -4.06 -2.72 12.53
CA LEU A 41 -5.46 -3.02 12.80
C LEU A 41 -5.80 -2.79 14.29
N PHE A 42 -4.89 -3.12 15.20
CA PHE A 42 -5.07 -2.98 16.63
C PHE A 42 -5.38 -1.54 17.06
N PHE A 43 -4.57 -0.56 16.65
CA PHE A 43 -4.80 0.85 17.02
C PHE A 43 -6.13 1.41 16.48
N ARG A 44 -6.58 0.89 15.33
CA ARG A 44 -7.84 1.30 14.71
C ARG A 44 -9.05 0.66 15.36
N VAL A 45 -8.97 -0.63 15.66
CA VAL A 45 -10.01 -1.35 16.38
C VAL A 45 -10.12 -0.82 17.81
N SER A 46 -9.01 -0.52 18.48
CA SER A 46 -9.03 0.06 19.83
C SER A 46 -9.71 1.44 19.87
N ALA A 47 -9.46 2.31 18.89
CA ALA A 47 -10.12 3.62 18.83
C ALA A 47 -11.64 3.50 18.65
N ILE A 48 -12.10 2.56 17.83
CA ILE A 48 -13.53 2.27 17.62
C ILE A 48 -14.16 1.67 18.87
N VAL A 49 -13.49 0.69 19.50
CA VAL A 49 -13.96 0.04 20.72
C VAL A 49 -14.06 1.06 21.86
N VAL A 50 -13.07 1.95 22.02
CA VAL A 50 -13.12 3.02 23.02
C VAL A 50 -14.26 3.99 22.74
N TYR A 51 -14.53 4.35 21.48
CA TYR A 51 -15.69 5.18 21.12
C TYR A 51 -17.01 4.53 21.56
N LEU A 52 -17.23 3.26 21.22
CA LEU A 52 -18.45 2.53 21.56
C LEU A 52 -18.59 2.27 23.07
N LEU A 53 -17.52 1.86 23.75
CA LEU A 53 -17.55 1.59 25.19
C LEU A 53 -17.69 2.88 26.00
N CYS A 54 -17.12 3.99 25.55
CA CYS A 54 -17.31 5.29 26.19
C CYS A 54 -18.74 5.81 26.04
N GLU A 55 -19.43 5.50 24.94
CA GLU A 55 -20.84 5.82 24.78
C GLU A 55 -21.73 4.97 25.70
N LEU A 56 -21.32 3.74 26.02
CA LEU A 56 -22.12 2.79 26.81
C LEU A 56 -21.84 2.80 28.33
N ILE A 57 -20.61 3.05 28.77
CA ILE A 57 -20.17 2.72 30.15
C ILE A 57 -19.73 3.96 30.94
N SER A 58 -19.22 5.02 30.29
CA SER A 58 -18.51 6.08 31.01
C SER A 58 -19.35 7.35 31.20
N SER A 59 -19.48 7.81 32.45
CA SER A 59 -20.09 9.10 32.80
C SER A 59 -19.19 10.30 32.48
N SER A 60 -17.89 10.07 32.24
CA SER A 60 -16.87 11.11 32.04
C SER A 60 -16.62 11.37 30.55
N PHE A 61 -17.49 12.19 29.94
CA PHE A 61 -17.38 12.59 28.53
C PHE A 61 -15.98 13.12 28.13
N ILE A 62 -15.38 13.95 28.98
CA ILE A 62 -14.09 14.61 28.70
C ILE A 62 -12.94 13.60 28.67
N ALA A 63 -12.88 12.67 29.62
CA ALA A 63 -11.84 11.65 29.67
C ALA A 63 -11.90 10.72 28.45
N CYS A 64 -13.11 10.36 28.02
CA CYS A 64 -13.36 9.59 26.81
C CYS A 64 -12.94 10.35 25.55
N MET A 65 -13.32 11.62 25.42
CA MET A 65 -12.93 12.49 24.32
C MET A 65 -11.41 12.56 24.16
N VAL A 66 -10.70 12.84 25.26
CA VAL A 66 -9.23 12.95 25.29
C VAL A 66 -8.60 11.61 24.90
N SER A 67 -9.10 10.51 25.44
CA SER A 67 -8.58 9.17 25.12
C SER A 67 -8.72 8.83 23.63
N ILE A 68 -9.87 9.14 23.02
CA ILE A 68 -10.11 8.91 21.59
C ILE A 68 -9.18 9.77 20.73
N ILE A 69 -9.00 11.05 21.08
CA ILE A 69 -8.11 11.96 20.35
C ILE A 69 -6.66 11.48 20.42
N LEU A 70 -6.20 11.02 21.59
CA LEU A 70 -4.85 10.47 21.76
C LEU A 70 -4.65 9.20 20.94
N LEU A 71 -5.63 8.29 20.95
CA LEU A 71 -5.60 7.08 20.12
C LEU A 71 -5.60 7.40 18.62
N LEU A 72 -6.43 8.35 18.18
CA LEU A 72 -6.46 8.83 16.79
C LEU A 72 -5.13 9.46 16.37
N SER A 73 -4.50 10.23 17.25
CA SER A 73 -3.21 10.87 16.99
C SER A 73 -2.09 9.84 16.91
N CYS A 74 -2.10 8.84 17.80
CA CYS A 74 -1.17 7.72 17.79
C CYS A 74 -1.34 6.88 16.51
N ASP A 75 -2.59 6.55 16.14
CA ASP A 75 -2.88 5.86 14.87
C ASP A 75 -2.41 6.69 13.68
N PHE A 76 -2.72 7.99 13.65
CA PHE A 76 -2.28 8.88 12.59
C PHE A 76 -0.77 8.85 12.42
N TRP A 77 -0.01 8.93 13.53
CA TRP A 77 1.45 8.88 13.51
C TRP A 77 1.99 7.52 13.08
N ALA A 78 1.43 6.42 13.61
CA ALA A 78 1.83 5.06 13.26
C ALA A 78 1.54 4.74 11.79
N VAL A 79 0.42 5.24 11.27
CA VAL A 79 0.04 5.16 9.86
C VAL A 79 1.07 5.90 9.02
N LYS A 80 1.30 7.18 9.33
CA LYS A 80 2.19 8.07 8.57
C LYS A 80 3.66 7.62 8.57
N ASN A 81 4.19 7.20 9.72
CA ASN A 81 5.64 7.01 9.92
C ASN A 81 6.09 5.56 9.90
N VAL A 82 5.28 4.63 10.42
CA VAL A 82 5.68 3.23 10.59
C VAL A 82 5.11 2.40 9.45
N THR A 83 3.79 2.28 9.39
CA THR A 83 3.13 1.34 8.48
C THR A 83 3.21 1.77 7.02
N GLY A 84 3.15 3.08 6.74
CA GLY A 84 3.41 3.61 5.39
C GLY A 84 4.81 3.28 4.86
N ARG A 85 5.84 3.33 5.71
CA ARG A 85 7.21 3.01 5.31
C ARG A 85 7.45 1.51 5.19
N LEU A 86 6.94 0.71 6.12
CA LEU A 86 7.17 -0.73 6.17
C LEU A 86 6.30 -1.51 5.19
N MET A 87 4.99 -1.24 5.14
CA MET A 87 4.04 -2.07 4.36
C MET A 87 3.88 -1.64 2.90
N VAL A 88 4.10 -0.36 2.58
CA VAL A 88 3.93 0.14 1.20
C VAL A 88 5.12 0.93 0.68
N GLY A 89 6.12 1.22 1.52
CA GLY A 89 7.29 2.01 1.13
C GLY A 89 6.92 3.40 0.60
N LEU A 90 5.86 4.00 1.16
CA LEU A 90 5.37 5.34 0.80
C LEU A 90 5.69 6.33 1.89
N ARG A 91 6.08 7.54 1.49
CA ARG A 91 6.37 8.65 2.40
C ARG A 91 5.85 9.95 1.83
N TRP A 92 5.19 10.75 2.67
CA TRP A 92 4.75 12.09 2.31
C TRP A 92 5.03 13.06 3.48
N TRP A 93 5.58 14.22 3.16
CA TRP A 93 5.86 15.30 4.11
C TRP A 93 5.77 16.65 3.41
N ASN A 94 5.65 17.71 4.20
CA ASN A 94 5.72 19.08 3.73
C ASN A 94 7.13 19.61 4.02
N GLN A 95 7.81 20.09 2.99
CA GLN A 95 9.08 20.80 3.09
C GLN A 95 8.79 22.29 2.94
N VAL A 96 9.35 23.13 3.80
CA VAL A 96 9.23 24.58 3.68
C VAL A 96 10.57 25.07 3.16
N ASP A 97 10.53 25.77 2.04
CA ASP A 97 11.73 26.34 1.42
C ASP A 97 12.13 27.63 2.15
N ASP A 98 13.33 28.15 1.87
CA ASP A 98 13.85 29.38 2.50
C ASP A 98 12.97 30.60 2.19
N ASP A 99 12.21 30.56 1.09
CA ASP A 99 11.20 31.55 0.71
C ASP A 99 9.86 31.42 1.49
N GLY A 100 9.77 30.49 2.45
CA GLY A 100 8.56 30.19 3.21
C GLY A 100 7.47 29.44 2.42
N LYS A 101 7.76 28.99 1.20
CA LYS A 101 6.80 28.24 0.36
C LYS A 101 6.74 26.77 0.78
N SER A 102 5.54 26.21 0.84
CA SER A 102 5.29 24.83 1.24
C SER A 102 5.30 23.87 0.04
N HIS A 103 6.29 22.99 -0.01
CA HIS A 103 6.48 21.97 -1.03
C HIS A 103 6.12 20.59 -0.49
N TRP A 104 5.04 20.01 -1.00
CA TRP A 104 4.63 18.67 -0.62
C TRP A 104 5.40 17.61 -1.40
N VAL A 105 6.25 16.85 -0.73
CA VAL A 105 7.08 15.81 -1.35
C VAL A 105 6.45 14.43 -1.12
N PHE A 106 6.31 13.65 -2.19
CA PHE A 106 5.69 12.32 -2.19
C PHE A 106 6.68 11.28 -2.74
N GLU A 107 7.32 10.56 -1.84
CA GLU A 107 8.25 9.48 -2.18
C GLU A 107 7.54 8.15 -2.24
N ALA A 108 7.93 7.37 -3.24
CA ALA A 108 7.53 6.00 -3.40
C ALA A 108 8.78 5.14 -3.66
N ARG A 109 9.10 4.23 -2.75
CA ARG A 109 10.26 3.34 -2.91
C ARG A 109 10.05 2.47 -4.15
N LYS A 110 11.01 2.47 -5.08
CA LYS A 110 10.99 1.60 -6.26
C LYS A 110 11.11 0.15 -5.78
N ALA A 111 10.26 -0.73 -6.32
CA ALA A 111 10.52 -2.16 -6.22
C ALA A 111 11.85 -2.41 -6.96
N SER A 112 12.89 -2.82 -6.23
CA SER A 112 14.20 -3.04 -6.82
C SER A 112 14.07 -4.03 -7.98
N ALA A 113 14.62 -3.69 -9.15
CA ALA A 113 14.76 -4.59 -10.30
C ALA A 113 15.48 -5.91 -9.93
N GLN A 114 16.21 -5.90 -8.80
CA GLN A 114 16.88 -7.03 -8.18
C GLN A 114 15.96 -7.84 -7.23
N GLY A 115 14.80 -8.32 -7.67
CA GLY A 115 14.01 -9.41 -7.03
C GLY A 115 13.47 -9.26 -5.59
N LYS A 116 13.94 -8.32 -4.76
CA LYS A 116 13.49 -8.14 -3.37
C LYS A 116 12.35 -7.11 -3.31
N LYS A 117 11.10 -7.57 -3.46
CA LYS A 117 9.92 -6.74 -3.15
C LYS A 117 10.04 -6.21 -1.71
N VAL A 118 10.06 -4.89 -1.54
CA VAL A 118 10.17 -4.23 -0.23
C VAL A 118 9.00 -4.64 0.69
N SER A 119 7.81 -4.84 0.11
CA SER A 119 6.65 -5.34 0.81
C SER A 119 5.94 -6.47 0.05
N SER A 120 5.34 -7.37 0.80
CA SER A 120 4.51 -8.44 0.26
C SER A 120 3.22 -7.85 -0.32
N GLU A 121 2.71 -8.47 -1.37
CA GLU A 121 1.50 -7.97 -2.05
C GLU A 121 0.28 -7.97 -1.12
N ALA A 122 0.21 -8.92 -0.17
CA ALA A 122 -0.83 -8.91 0.86
C ALA A 122 -0.70 -7.75 1.84
N GLU A 123 0.52 -7.37 2.24
CA GLU A 123 0.72 -6.27 3.20
C GLU A 123 0.28 -4.94 2.62
N SER A 124 0.58 -4.72 1.34
CA SER A 124 0.07 -3.58 0.60
C SER A 124 -1.45 -3.59 0.57
N ARG A 125 -2.09 -4.74 0.26
CA ARG A 125 -3.56 -4.86 0.25
C ARG A 125 -4.17 -4.59 1.62
N ILE A 126 -3.61 -5.15 2.70
CA ILE A 126 -4.10 -4.93 4.07
C ILE A 126 -3.96 -3.46 4.47
N PHE A 127 -2.83 -2.83 4.14
CA PHE A 127 -2.63 -1.41 4.39
C PHE A 127 -3.67 -0.56 3.66
N TRP A 128 -3.86 -0.77 2.35
CA TRP A 128 -4.84 -0.01 1.57
C TRP A 128 -6.27 -0.27 2.03
N LEU A 129 -6.61 -1.51 2.37
CA LEU A 129 -7.91 -1.87 2.91
C LEU A 129 -8.15 -1.12 4.22
N GLY A 130 -7.23 -1.23 5.19
CA GLY A 130 -7.35 -0.52 6.45
C GLY A 130 -7.44 1.00 6.26
N LEU A 131 -6.58 1.57 5.40
CA LEU A 131 -6.50 3.00 5.14
C LEU A 131 -7.81 3.56 4.56
N VAL A 132 -8.59 2.75 3.85
CA VAL A 132 -9.91 3.13 3.32
C VAL A 132 -11.03 2.77 4.29
N THR A 133 -11.01 1.57 4.88
CA THR A 133 -12.06 1.10 5.79
C THR A 133 -12.18 1.97 7.03
N CYS A 134 -11.07 2.43 7.60
CA CYS A 134 -11.10 3.25 8.81
C CYS A 134 -11.82 4.60 8.61
N PRO A 135 -11.47 5.44 7.62
CA PRO A 135 -12.21 6.68 7.37
C PRO A 135 -13.67 6.42 7.00
N VAL A 136 -14.01 5.33 6.31
CA VAL A 136 -15.42 4.96 6.04
C VAL A 136 -16.19 4.74 7.34
N ILE A 137 -15.62 4.00 8.30
CA ILE A 137 -16.25 3.78 9.62
C ILE A 137 -16.44 5.12 10.35
N TRP A 138 -15.43 5.99 10.35
CA TRP A 138 -15.53 7.31 10.99
C TRP A 138 -16.58 8.20 10.32
N VAL A 139 -16.74 8.12 8.99
CA VAL A 139 -17.81 8.82 8.27
C VAL A 139 -19.18 8.29 8.67
N ILE A 140 -19.36 6.98 8.84
CA ILE A 140 -20.61 6.39 9.34
C ILE A 140 -20.94 6.92 10.74
N PHE A 141 -19.95 6.97 11.64
CA PHE A 141 -20.12 7.60 12.95
C PHE A 141 -20.44 9.09 12.84
N ALA A 142 -19.91 9.79 11.83
CA ALA A 142 -20.15 11.22 11.64
C ALA A 142 -21.62 11.46 11.29
N PHE A 143 -22.14 10.68 10.35
CA PHE A 143 -23.55 10.70 10.00
C PHE A 143 -24.43 10.31 11.17
N SER A 144 -24.08 9.25 11.91
CA SER A 144 -24.84 8.84 13.10
C SER A 144 -24.89 9.93 14.18
N ALA A 145 -23.77 10.58 14.48
CA ALA A 145 -23.69 11.68 15.43
C ALA A 145 -24.43 12.95 14.93
N LEU A 146 -24.40 13.21 13.62
CA LEU A 146 -25.10 14.32 12.98
C LEU A 146 -26.63 14.15 13.08
N PHE A 147 -27.16 12.98 12.71
CA PHE A 147 -28.59 12.69 12.81
C PHE A 147 -29.08 12.58 14.26
N SER A 148 -28.22 12.15 15.18
CA SER A 148 -28.55 12.09 16.61
C SER A 148 -28.41 13.45 17.33
N PHE A 149 -28.04 14.53 16.63
CA PHE A 149 -27.78 15.87 17.17
C PHE A 149 -26.84 15.89 18.40
N LYS A 150 -25.92 14.91 18.48
CA LYS A 150 -24.94 14.80 19.57
C LYS A 150 -23.73 15.72 19.28
N VAL A 151 -23.92 17.03 19.35
CA VAL A 151 -22.91 18.06 18.99
C VAL A 151 -21.56 17.83 19.69
N LYS A 152 -21.59 17.37 20.94
CA LYS A 152 -20.39 17.03 21.72
C LYS A 152 -19.52 15.96 21.03
N TRP A 153 -20.14 14.93 20.46
CA TRP A 153 -19.45 13.83 19.78
C TRP A 153 -19.11 14.16 18.32
N LEU A 154 -19.85 15.10 17.71
CA LEU A 154 -19.61 15.55 16.35
C LEU A 154 -18.18 16.09 16.17
N ALA A 155 -17.64 16.83 17.14
CA ALA A 155 -16.27 17.35 17.09
C ALA A 155 -15.21 16.22 17.05
N VAL A 156 -15.38 15.20 17.89
CA VAL A 156 -14.46 14.05 17.97
C VAL A 156 -14.47 13.26 16.66
N VAL A 157 -15.66 13.00 16.15
CA VAL A 157 -15.84 12.22 14.93
C VAL A 157 -15.35 12.99 13.70
N THR A 158 -15.59 14.30 13.64
CA THR A 158 -15.05 15.16 12.59
C THR A 158 -13.52 15.14 12.60
N MET A 159 -12.89 15.22 13.77
CA MET A 159 -11.44 15.10 13.90
C MET A 159 -10.93 13.75 13.41
N GLY A 160 -11.63 12.65 13.74
CA GLY A 160 -11.32 11.31 13.22
C GLY A 160 -11.37 11.22 11.70
N VAL A 161 -12.41 11.80 11.08
CA VAL A 161 -12.53 11.86 9.61
C VAL A 161 -11.39 12.66 8.99
N VAL A 162 -11.04 13.82 9.55
CA VAL A 162 -9.99 14.70 9.01
C VAL A 162 -8.60 14.04 9.10
N LEU A 163 -8.23 13.50 10.27
CA LEU A 163 -6.93 12.84 10.47
C LEU A 163 -6.76 11.65 9.52
N GLN A 164 -7.77 10.80 9.41
CA GLN A 164 -7.72 9.64 8.52
C GLN A 164 -7.80 10.03 7.04
N GLY A 165 -8.59 11.06 6.71
CA GLY A 165 -8.68 11.65 5.39
C GLY A 165 -7.35 12.22 4.91
N ALA A 166 -6.63 12.95 5.76
CA ALA A 166 -5.30 13.49 5.45
C ALA A 166 -4.28 12.39 5.13
N ASN A 167 -4.27 11.31 5.91
CA ASN A 167 -3.46 10.13 5.62
C ASN A 167 -3.85 9.48 4.29
N LEU A 168 -5.13 9.21 4.07
CA LEU A 168 -5.64 8.62 2.84
C LEU A 168 -5.24 9.46 1.61
N TYR A 169 -5.48 10.76 1.65
CA TYR A 169 -5.12 11.69 0.58
C TYR A 169 -3.63 11.69 0.28
N GLY A 170 -2.78 11.80 1.31
CA GLY A 170 -1.32 11.78 1.16
C GLY A 170 -0.82 10.51 0.47
N TYR A 171 -1.32 9.34 0.90
CA TYR A 171 -0.94 8.06 0.29
C TYR A 171 -1.50 7.86 -1.11
N ILE A 172 -2.73 8.29 -1.40
CA ILE A 172 -3.29 8.26 -2.76
C ILE A 172 -2.39 9.07 -3.70
N LYS A 173 -1.99 10.28 -3.31
CA LYS A 173 -1.11 11.11 -4.13
C LYS A 173 0.26 10.47 -4.34
N CYS A 174 0.83 9.83 -3.31
CA CYS A 174 2.04 9.00 -3.47
C CYS A 174 1.84 7.85 -4.47
N LYS A 175 0.69 7.16 -4.44
CA LYS A 175 0.41 6.01 -5.32
C LYS A 175 0.23 6.43 -6.77
N VAL A 176 -0.49 7.52 -7.00
CA VAL A 176 -0.70 8.10 -8.33
C VAL A 176 0.62 8.62 -8.89
N GLY A 177 1.38 9.38 -8.09
CA GLY A 177 2.71 9.87 -8.48
C GLY A 177 3.71 8.76 -8.79
N ARG A 178 3.63 7.62 -8.09
CA ARG A 178 4.43 6.43 -8.41
C ARG A 178 4.10 5.89 -9.80
N ARG A 179 2.82 5.79 -10.17
CA ARG A 179 2.39 5.24 -11.47
C ARG A 179 2.82 6.14 -12.63
N THR A 180 2.62 7.46 -12.50
CA THR A 180 3.01 8.41 -13.54
C THR A 180 4.52 8.39 -13.79
N ASN A 181 5.34 8.39 -12.73
CA ASN A 181 6.80 8.28 -12.87
C ASN A 181 7.25 7.00 -13.59
N LEU A 182 6.61 5.85 -13.32
CA LEU A 182 6.93 4.60 -14.00
C LEU A 182 6.58 4.63 -15.49
N THR A 183 5.41 5.17 -15.84
CA THR A 183 4.98 5.32 -17.23
C THR A 183 5.91 6.26 -18.00
N SER A 184 6.23 7.44 -17.45
CA SER A 184 7.14 8.40 -18.09
C SER A 184 8.55 7.85 -18.27
N MET A 185 9.04 7.07 -17.30
CA MET A 185 10.31 6.35 -17.46
C MET A 185 10.22 5.33 -18.61
N ALA A 186 9.20 4.46 -18.64
CA ALA A 186 9.05 3.48 -19.72
C ALA A 186 8.97 4.14 -21.11
N THR A 187 8.18 5.21 -21.26
CA THR A 187 8.05 5.95 -22.52
C THR A 187 9.37 6.59 -22.96
N SER A 188 10.13 7.19 -22.04
CA SER A 188 11.43 7.79 -22.38
C SER A 188 12.50 6.76 -22.73
N TYR A 189 12.50 5.59 -22.10
CA TYR A 189 13.37 4.48 -22.50
C TYR A 189 13.00 3.93 -23.89
N LEU A 190 11.71 3.69 -24.15
CA LEU A 190 11.25 3.23 -25.46
C LEU A 190 11.52 4.26 -26.55
N GLY A 191 11.23 5.55 -26.30
CA GLY A 191 11.54 6.64 -27.23
C GLY A 191 13.03 6.72 -27.56
N ARG A 192 13.91 6.52 -26.58
CA ARG A 192 15.37 6.43 -26.83
C ARG A 192 15.77 5.22 -27.66
N GLN A 193 15.09 4.08 -27.53
CA GLN A 193 15.36 2.90 -28.36
C GLN A 193 14.92 3.14 -29.81
N PHE A 194 13.74 3.73 -30.03
CA PHE A 194 13.27 4.09 -31.36
C PHE A 194 14.16 5.14 -32.03
N LEU A 195 14.56 6.19 -31.31
CA LEU A 195 15.51 7.19 -31.84
C LEU A 195 16.87 6.59 -32.20
N ARG A 196 17.38 5.62 -31.41
CA ARG A 196 18.61 4.90 -31.75
C ARG A 196 18.45 4.05 -33.00
N GLN A 197 17.30 3.39 -33.18
CA GLN A 197 17.04 2.59 -34.37
C GLN A 197 16.91 3.45 -35.64
N THR A 198 16.33 4.65 -35.55
CA THR A 198 16.22 5.55 -36.71
C THR A 198 17.56 6.17 -37.08
N VAL A 199 18.36 6.62 -36.10
CA VAL A 199 19.70 7.18 -36.35
C VAL A 199 20.62 6.13 -37.00
N VAL A 200 20.64 4.90 -36.48
CA VAL A 200 21.44 3.81 -37.07
C VAL A 200 20.97 3.46 -38.50
N LYS A 201 19.69 3.69 -38.83
CA LYS A 201 19.14 3.40 -40.15
C LYS A 201 19.45 4.51 -41.16
N ASP A 202 19.48 5.76 -40.74
CA ASP A 202 19.89 6.89 -41.59
C ASP A 202 21.41 6.85 -41.88
N ASP A 203 22.25 6.51 -40.90
CA ASP A 203 23.71 6.35 -41.09
C ASP A 203 24.05 5.25 -42.14
N GLN A 204 23.20 4.22 -42.27
CA GLN A 204 23.36 3.18 -43.30
C GLN A 204 22.83 3.58 -44.69
N ALA A 205 21.99 4.61 -44.78
CA ALA A 205 21.43 5.08 -46.05
C ALA A 205 22.29 6.15 -46.74
N GLU A 206 23.17 6.83 -45.99
CA GLU A 206 24.15 7.81 -46.51
C GLU A 206 25.53 7.22 -46.84
N SER A 207 25.75 5.91 -46.63
CA SER A 207 27.00 5.19 -46.99
C SER A 207 26.86 4.44 -48.32
#